data_AF-A0A5K0VUP7-F1
#
_entry.id   AF-A0A5K0VUP7-F1
#
_cell.length_a   1.000
_cell.length_b   1.000
_cell.length_c   1.000
_cell.angle_alpha   90.00
_cell.angle_beta   90.00
_cell.angle_gamma   90.00
#
_symmetry.space_group_name_H-M   'P 1'
#
loop_
_entity.id
_entity.type
_entity.pdbx_description
1 polymer ?
#
loop_
_entity_poly.entity_id
_entity_poly.type
_entity_poly.pdbx_seq_one_letter_code
_entity_poly.pdbx_strand_id
1 'polypeptide(L)' 'YRRMPEGSLEKVNAQKQLFDVMAHRMHIDNSMELIGKLLFGSKKGAEVLNTVRPAGQPLVDDWDCLKTM' A
#
# COMPACT_ATOMS: atom_id res chain seq x y z
N TYR A 1 -10.12 20.12 -2.79
CA TYR A 1 -9.54 21.24 -2.02
C TYR A 1 -8.94 22.34 -2.91
N ARG A 2 -8.04 22.07 -3.89
CA ARG A 2 -7.36 23.13 -4.67
C ARG A 2 -8.27 24.09 -5.45
N ARG A 3 -9.40 23.59 -5.96
CA ARG A 3 -10.38 24.40 -6.69
C ARG A 3 -11.45 25.05 -5.80
N MET A 4 -11.39 24.82 -4.48
CA MET A 4 -12.36 25.37 -3.52
C MET A 4 -11.93 26.74 -3.01
N PRO A 5 -12.88 27.61 -2.60
CA PRO A 5 -12.58 28.92 -2.03
C PRO A 5 -11.63 28.83 -0.83
N GLU A 6 -10.71 29.79 -0.72
CA GLU A 6 -9.80 29.82 0.44
C GLU A 6 -10.56 30.07 1.74
N GLY A 7 -10.12 29.40 2.81
CA GLY A 7 -10.75 29.50 4.13
C GLY A 7 -12.12 28.80 4.25
N SER A 8 -12.65 28.22 3.17
CA SER A 8 -13.93 27.50 3.23
C SER A 8 -13.81 26.21 4.04
N LEU A 9 -14.85 25.86 4.79
CA LEU A 9 -14.89 24.64 5.58
C LEU A 9 -14.77 23.39 4.69
N GLU A 10 -15.37 23.43 3.50
CA GLU A 10 -15.29 22.37 2.49
C GLU A 10 -13.85 22.16 2.02
N LYS A 11 -13.07 23.23 1.85
CA LYS A 11 -11.67 23.13 1.47
C LYS A 11 -10.83 22.47 2.57
N VAL A 12 -11.02 22.90 3.81
CA VAL A 12 -10.32 22.32 4.98
C VAL A 12 -10.65 20.84 5.13
N ASN A 13 -11.93 20.48 5.03
CA ASN A 13 -12.37 19.08 5.12
C ASN A 13 -11.82 18.23 3.96
N ALA A 14 -11.86 18.74 2.72
CA ALA A 14 -11.32 18.03 1.57
C ALA A 14 -9.78 17.87 1.65
N GLN A 15 -9.08 18.83 2.24
CA GLN A 15 -7.64 18.74 2.47
C GLN A 15 -7.32 17.71 3.56
N LYS A 16 -8.08 17.69 4.66
CA LYS A 16 -7.96 16.68 5.71
C LYS A 16 -8.15 15.27 5.16
N GLN A 17 -9.23 15.04 4.41
CA GLN A 17 -9.48 13.74 3.76
C GLN A 17 -8.33 13.30 2.86
N LEU A 18 -7.74 14.23 2.10
CA LEU A 18 -6.57 13.90 1.27
C LEU A 18 -5.38 13.46 2.12
N PHE A 19 -5.08 14.19 3.19
CA PHE A 19 -3.99 13.82 4.10
C PHE A 19 -4.25 12.47 4.78
N ASP A 20 -5.47 12.22 5.24
CA ASP A 20 -5.83 10.96 5.89
C ASP A 20 -5.63 9.78 4.93
N VAL A 21 -6.07 9.92 3.67
CA VAL A 21 -5.86 8.89 2.63
C VAL A 21 -4.37 8.71 2.31
N MET A 22 -3.61 9.80 2.19
CA MET A 22 -2.17 9.72 1.91
C MET A 22 -1.40 9.07 3.05
N ALA A 23 -1.69 9.45 4.30
CA ALA A 23 -1.07 8.89 5.49
C ALA A 23 -1.37 7.39 5.61
N HIS A 24 -2.62 6.98 5.36
CA HIS A 24 -2.99 5.58 5.38
C HIS A 24 -2.26 4.77 4.29
N ARG A 25 -2.23 5.26 3.05
CA ARG A 25 -1.50 4.59 1.95
C ARG A 25 -0.01 4.43 2.26
N MET A 26 0.63 5.51 2.72
CA MET A 26 2.04 5.48 3.09
C MET A 26 2.31 4.50 4.24
N HIS A 27 1.43 4.43 5.24
CA HIS A 27 1.55 3.48 6.33
C HIS A 27 1.50 2.03 5.84
N ILE A 28 0.54 1.70 4.97
CA ILE A 28 0.43 0.35 4.41
C ILE A 28 1.64 -0.01 3.55
N ASP A 29 2.06 0.89 2.64
CA ASP A 29 3.22 0.67 1.77
C ASP A 29 4.49 0.40 2.59
N ASN A 30 4.76 1.24 3.60
CA ASN A 30 5.92 1.10 4.49
C ASN A 30 5.85 -0.17 5.35
N SER A 31 4.65 -0.56 5.79
CA SER A 31 4.47 -1.77 6.62
C SER A 31 4.74 -3.03 5.80
N MET A 32 4.24 -3.09 4.56
CA MET A 32 4.52 -4.20 3.65
C MET A 32 6.01 -4.29 3.30
N GLU A 33 6.66 -3.15 3.05
CA GLU A 33 8.10 -3.10 2.83
C GLU A 33 8.88 -3.64 4.04
N LEU A 34 8.51 -3.22 5.26
CA LEU A 34 9.13 -3.69 6.50
C LEU A 34 8.95 -5.20 6.69
N ILE A 35 7.75 -5.74 6.47
CA ILE A 35 7.49 -7.19 6.53
C ILE A 35 8.40 -7.94 5.56
N GLY A 36 8.52 -7.47 4.31
CA GLY A 36 9.43 -8.08 3.33
C GLY A 36 10.89 -8.07 3.79
N LYS A 37 11.36 -6.96 4.37
CA LYS A 37 12.70 -6.85 4.93
C LYS A 37 12.93 -7.80 6.11
N LEU A 38 11.94 -7.97 6.98
CA LEU A 38 12.03 -8.87 8.14
C LEU A 38 12.07 -10.34 7.73
N LEU A 39 11.26 -10.75 6.74
CA LEU A 39 11.16 -12.15 6.31
C LEU A 39 12.33 -12.58 5.42
N PHE A 40 12.79 -11.71 4.52
CA PHE A 40 13.71 -12.08 3.45
C PHE A 40 14.99 -11.22 3.40
N GLY A 41 15.10 -10.20 4.24
CA GLY A 41 16.21 -9.25 4.22
C GLY A 41 15.99 -8.08 3.24
N SER A 42 16.84 -7.05 3.35
CA SER A 42 16.63 -5.75 2.68
C SER A 42 16.61 -5.81 1.16
N LYS A 43 17.52 -6.58 0.55
CA LYS A 43 17.59 -6.73 -0.90
C LYS A 43 16.53 -7.71 -1.42
N LYS A 44 16.47 -8.90 -0.83
CA LYS A 44 15.61 -9.98 -1.33
C LYS A 44 14.14 -9.75 -1.03
N GLY A 45 13.80 -9.04 0.05
CA GLY A 45 12.42 -8.69 0.38
C GLY A 45 11.72 -7.92 -0.74
N ALA A 46 12.37 -6.91 -1.30
CA ALA A 46 11.80 -6.15 -2.42
C ALA A 46 11.65 -7.00 -3.69
N GLU A 47 12.61 -7.89 -3.98
CA GLU A 47 12.52 -8.80 -5.12
C GLU A 47 11.33 -9.76 -4.97
N VAL A 48 11.18 -10.38 -3.79
CA VAL A 48 10.11 -11.37 -3.53
C VAL A 48 8.72 -10.71 -3.57
N LEU A 49 8.53 -9.58 -2.87
CA LEU A 49 7.22 -8.91 -2.79
C LEU A 49 6.74 -8.37 -4.15
N ASN A 50 7.66 -7.91 -5.01
CA ASN A 50 7.32 -7.34 -6.31
C ASN A 50 7.47 -8.33 -7.48
N THR A 51 7.65 -9.62 -7.18
CA THR A 51 7.78 -10.64 -8.24
C THR A 51 6.47 -10.80 -9.00
N VAL A 52 6.56 -10.81 -10.33
CA VAL A 52 5.44 -11.13 -11.22
C VAL A 52 5.57 -12.58 -11.68
N ARG A 53 4.51 -13.38 -11.49
CA ARG A 53 4.50 -14.78 -11.94
C ARG A 53 4.42 -14.88 -13.48
N PRO A 54 4.99 -15.93 -14.09
CA PRO A 54 4.86 -16.17 -15.52
C PRO A 54 3.40 -16.20 -15.99
N ALA A 55 3.18 -15.76 -17.23
CA ALA A 55 1.85 -15.77 -17.84
C ALA A 55 1.28 -17.20 -17.86
N GLY A 56 -0.02 -17.32 -17.56
CA GLY A 56 -0.72 -18.60 -17.48
C GLY A 56 -0.64 -19.28 -16.10
N GLN A 57 0.16 -18.78 -15.16
CA GLN A 57 0.13 -19.24 -13.77
C GLN A 57 -0.93 -18.49 -12.95
N PRO A 58 -1.52 -19.13 -11.91
CA PRO A 58 -2.38 -18.43 -10.96
C PRO A 58 -1.57 -17.45 -10.11
N LEU A 59 -2.25 -16.52 -9.41
CA LEU A 59 -1.58 -15.57 -8.51
C LEU A 59 -0.85 -16.29 -7.37
N VAL A 60 -1.52 -17.24 -6.72
CA VAL A 60 -0.98 -18.11 -5.67
C VAL A 60 -1.42 -19.55 -5.94
N ASP A 61 -0.68 -20.51 -5.37
CA ASP A 61 -1.01 -21.94 -5.50
C ASP A 61 -1.91 -22.43 -4.35
N ASP A 62 -1.75 -21.85 -3.14
CA ASP A 62 -2.58 -22.11 -1.96
C ASP A 62 -3.38 -20.86 -1.56
N TRP A 63 -4.70 -20.91 -1.79
CA TRP A 63 -5.62 -19.80 -1.52
C TRP A 63 -6.02 -19.69 -0.06
N ASP A 64 -5.95 -20.78 0.71
CA ASP A 64 -6.28 -20.75 2.14
C ASP A 64 -5.12 -20.12 2.92
N CYS A 65 -3.87 -20.42 2.53
CA CYS A 65 -2.70 -19.70 3.02
C CYS A 65 -2.81 -18.18 2.75
N LEU A 66 -3.15 -17.77 1.52
CA LEU A 66 -3.29 -16.34 1.19
C LEU A 66 -4.30 -15.59 2.06
N LYS A 67 -5.43 -16.22 2.43
CA LYS A 67 -6.47 -15.57 3.24
C LYS A 67 -6.15 -15.51 4.73
N THR A 68 -5.22 -16.35 5.19
CA THR A 68 -4.82 -16.42 6.61
C THR A 68 -3.65 -15.49 6.94
N MET A 69 -2.89 -15.06 5.92
CA MET A 69 -1.86 -14.01 6.03
C MET A 69 -2.49 -12.62 6.07
#